data_AF-A0A1Z8RSH2-F1
#
_entry.id   AF-A0A1Z8RSH2-F1
#
_cell.length_a   1.000
_cell.length_b   1.000
_cell.length_c   1.000
_cell.angle_alpha   90.00
_cell.angle_beta   90.00
_cell.angle_gamma   90.00
#
_symmetry.space_group_name_H-M   'P 1'
#
loop_
_entity.id
_entity.type
_entity.pdbx_description
1 polymer ?
#
loop_
_entity_poly.entity_id
_entity_poly.type
_entity_poly.pdbx_seq_one_letter_code
_entity_poly.pdbx_strand_id
1 'polypeptide(L)'
;MDWLTQMESKEKKKWEDMMSHHPFSFEDWEDSRKRLLTLLGREENRMVDEASLRAYLDCCAESVGSVHPLPDLADLVEEFFKKYGMDA
;
A
#
# COMPACT_ATOMS: atom_id res chain seq x y z
N MET A 1 -5.25 9.21 -13.52
CA MET A 1 -5.58 10.30 -12.58
C MET A 1 -4.85 9.93 -11.30
N ASP A 2 -3.88 10.75 -10.89
CA ASP A 2 -3.11 10.54 -9.66
C ASP A 2 -4.06 10.51 -8.45
N TRP A 3 -4.27 9.34 -7.85
CA TRP A 3 -5.19 9.15 -6.72
C TRP A 3 -4.82 10.02 -5.50
N LEU A 4 -3.57 10.47 -5.39
CA LEU A 4 -3.16 11.44 -4.38
C LEU A 4 -3.79 12.82 -4.57
N THR A 5 -4.12 13.21 -5.81
CA THR A 5 -4.75 14.52 -6.09
C THR A 5 -6.19 14.62 -5.57
N GLN A 6 -6.82 13.48 -5.29
CA GLN A 6 -8.18 13.40 -4.77
C GLN A 6 -8.21 13.37 -3.23
N MET A 7 -7.05 13.30 -2.58
CA MET A 7 -6.91 13.25 -1.13
C MET A 7 -6.82 14.64 -0.51
N GLU A 8 -7.18 14.74 0.76
CA GLU A 8 -6.88 15.95 1.55
C GLU A 8 -5.37 16.21 1.57
N SER A 9 -4.98 17.49 1.54
CA SER A 9 -3.56 17.88 1.43
C SER A 9 -2.68 17.31 2.54
N LYS A 10 -3.24 17.10 3.73
CA LYS A 10 -2.53 16.49 4.87
C LYS A 10 -2.26 15.00 4.63
N GLU A 11 -3.22 14.28 4.05
CA GLU A 11 -3.09 12.86 3.79
C GLU A 11 -2.21 12.58 2.57
N LYS A 12 -2.35 13.41 1.54
CA LYS A 12 -1.42 13.41 0.40
C LYS A 12 0.03 13.53 0.85
N LYS A 13 0.36 14.53 1.68
CA LYS A 13 1.74 14.74 2.15
C LYS A 13 2.29 13.54 2.92
N LYS A 14 1.45 12.88 3.72
CA LYS A 14 1.80 11.67 4.47
C LYS A 14 2.12 10.47 3.58
N TRP A 15 1.42 10.34 2.45
CA TRP A 15 1.70 9.32 1.46
C TRP A 15 3.00 9.63 0.71
N GLU A 16 3.17 10.86 0.22
CA GLU A 16 4.39 11.29 -0.47
C GLU A 16 5.64 11.11 0.39
N ASP A 17 5.57 11.48 1.67
CA ASP A 17 6.66 11.31 2.64
C ASP A 17 7.02 9.82 2.82
N MET A 18 6.04 8.95 3.05
CA MET A 18 6.25 7.51 3.19
C MET A 18 6.85 6.89 1.91
N MET A 19 6.27 7.18 0.73
CA MET A 19 6.76 6.65 -0.54
C MET A 19 8.22 7.06 -0.82
N SER A 20 8.63 8.27 -0.38
CA SER A 20 9.98 8.77 -0.59
C SER A 20 11.06 8.01 0.20
N HIS A 21 10.67 7.26 1.24
CA HIS A 21 11.59 6.44 2.03
C HIS A 21 11.89 5.06 1.42
N HIS A 22 11.17 4.69 0.36
CA HIS A 22 11.23 3.35 -0.22
C HIS A 22 11.69 3.37 -1.68
N PRO A 23 12.36 2.31 -2.15
CA PRO A 23 12.88 2.23 -3.51
C PRO A 23 11.81 1.79 -4.54
N PHE A 24 10.53 2.16 -4.34
CA PHE A 24 9.42 1.83 -5.22
C PHE A 24 8.94 3.06 -6.00
N SER A 25 8.53 2.85 -7.24
CA SER A 25 7.97 3.91 -8.09
C SER A 25 6.54 4.24 -7.65
N PHE A 26 6.05 5.41 -8.07
CA PHE A 26 4.65 5.79 -7.83
C PHE A 26 3.65 4.78 -8.43
N GLU A 27 3.99 4.18 -9.58
CA GLU A 27 3.16 3.16 -10.25
C GLU A 27 3.04 1.90 -9.38
N ASP A 28 4.15 1.45 -8.77
CA ASP A 28 4.15 0.31 -7.85
C ASP A 28 3.21 0.54 -6.65
N TRP A 29 3.24 1.76 -6.08
CA TRP A 29 2.36 2.13 -4.98
C TRP A 29 0.89 2.20 -5.40
N GLU A 30 0.61 2.77 -6.57
CA GLU A 30 -0.75 2.84 -7.11
C GLU A 30 -1.33 1.43 -7.32
N ASP A 31 -0.55 0.53 -7.92
CA ASP A 31 -1.00 -0.83 -8.20
C ASP A 31 -1.13 -1.68 -6.93
N SER A 32 -0.22 -1.51 -5.98
CA SER A 32 -0.30 -2.15 -4.66
C SER A 32 -1.53 -1.70 -3.88
N ARG A 33 -1.83 -0.40 -3.89
CA ARG A 33 -3.04 0.17 -3.28
C ARG A 33 -4.30 -0.38 -3.94
N LYS A 34 -4.38 -0.40 -5.28
CA LYS A 34 -5.52 -0.99 -6.00
C LYS A 34 -5.70 -2.48 -5.65
N ARG A 35 -4.60 -3.23 -5.56
CA ARG A 35 -4.63 -4.65 -5.20
C ARG A 35 -5.17 -4.84 -3.79
N LEU A 36 -4.65 -4.10 -2.82
CA LEU A 36 -5.11 -4.15 -1.43
C LEU A 36 -6.60 -3.79 -1.32
N LEU A 37 -7.05 -2.71 -1.96
CA LEU A 37 -8.46 -2.33 -1.99
C LEU A 37 -9.36 -3.41 -2.62
N THR A 38 -8.87 -4.08 -3.66
CA THR A 38 -9.59 -5.20 -4.29
C THR A 38 -9.70 -6.39 -3.35
N LEU A 39 -8.64 -6.71 -2.61
CA LEU A 39 -8.66 -7.78 -1.61
C LEU A 39 -9.62 -7.47 -0.46
N LEU A 40 -9.58 -6.23 0.05
CA LEU A 40 -10.50 -5.75 1.08
C LEU A 40 -11.96 -5.81 0.63
N GLY A 41 -12.27 -5.33 -0.58
CA GLY A 41 -13.63 -5.37 -1.13
C GLY A 41 -14.15 -6.78 -1.42
N ARG A 42 -13.26 -7.77 -1.54
CA ARG A 42 -13.63 -9.19 -1.63
C ARG A 42 -13.90 -9.83 -0.27
N GLU A 43 -13.24 -9.38 0.79
CA GLU A 43 -13.29 -9.99 2.12
C GLU A 43 -14.45 -9.49 2.97
N GLU A 44 -14.80 -8.21 2.95
CA GLU A 44 -16.10 -7.70 3.43
C GLU A 44 -16.13 -6.18 3.27
N ASN A 45 -17.34 -5.62 3.34
CA ASN A 45 -17.69 -4.21 3.22
C ASN A 45 -17.11 -3.32 4.35
N ARG A 46 -15.81 -3.42 4.64
CA ARG A 46 -15.09 -2.61 5.64
C ARG A 46 -14.64 -1.30 5.00
N MET A 47 -15.11 -0.19 5.56
CA MET A 47 -14.47 1.10 5.36
C MET A 47 -13.08 1.04 6.02
N VAL A 48 -12.03 0.89 5.21
CA VAL A 48 -10.65 1.00 5.67
C VAL A 48 -10.19 2.43 5.46
N ASP A 49 -9.66 3.04 6.52
CA ASP A 49 -9.14 4.39 6.44
C ASP A 49 -7.76 4.43 5.75
N GLU A 50 -7.42 5.59 5.19
CA GLU A 50 -6.17 5.77 4.45
C GLU A 50 -4.92 5.61 5.32
N ALA A 51 -5.01 5.85 6.65
CA ALA A 51 -3.86 5.66 7.52
C ALA A 51 -3.55 4.18 7.70
N SER A 52 -4.56 3.32 7.81
CA SER A 52 -4.41 1.88 7.89
C SER A 52 -3.89 1.28 6.58
N LEU A 53 -4.40 1.74 5.42
CA LEU A 53 -3.86 1.33 4.11
C LEU A 53 -2.37 1.70 3.98
N ARG A 54 -2.03 2.94 4.34
CA ARG A 54 -0.66 3.44 4.28
C ARG A 54 0.27 2.64 5.17
N ALA A 55 -0.11 2.39 6.43
CA ALA A 55 0.71 1.63 7.37
C ALA A 55 0.93 0.18 6.89
N TYR A 56 -0.10 -0.43 6.29
CA TYR A 56 0.02 -1.78 5.74
C TYR A 56 1.01 -1.85 4.57
N LEU A 57 0.87 -0.94 3.60
CA LEU A 57 1.77 -0.91 2.45
C LEU A 57 3.21 -0.51 2.85
N ASP A 58 3.37 0.39 3.81
CA ASP A 58 4.66 0.77 4.41
C ASP A 58 5.36 -0.46 5.00
N CYS A 59 4.65 -1.24 5.82
CA CYS A 59 5.18 -2.47 6.41
C CYS A 59 5.56 -3.51 5.34
N CYS A 60 4.76 -3.65 4.28
CA CYS A 60 5.09 -4.53 3.16
C CYS A 60 6.40 -4.08 2.48
N ALA A 61 6.54 -2.78 2.19
CA ALA A 61 7.73 -2.22 1.57
C ALA A 61 8.98 -2.36 2.47
N GLU A 62 8.86 -2.07 3.78
CA GLU A 62 9.93 -2.25 4.77
C GLU A 62 10.41 -3.70 4.83
N SER A 63 9.50 -4.68 4.72
CA SER A 63 9.84 -6.10 4.79
C SER A 63 10.74 -6.57 3.64
N VAL A 64 10.81 -5.84 2.53
CA VAL A 64 11.58 -6.23 1.34
C VAL A 64 12.60 -5.18 0.90
N GLY A 65 12.71 -4.04 1.60
CA GLY A 65 13.59 -2.93 1.22
C GLY A 65 15.09 -3.27 1.16
N SER A 66 15.50 -4.45 1.63
CA SER A 66 16.88 -4.96 1.57
C SER A 66 17.09 -6.12 0.57
N VAL A 67 16.06 -6.52 -0.20
CA VAL A 67 16.12 -7.65 -1.13
C VAL A 67 16.38 -7.17 -2.56
N HIS A 68 17.31 -7.84 -3.25
CA HIS A 68 17.62 -7.55 -4.66
C HIS A 68 17.58 -8.82 -5.53
N PRO A 69 16.87 -8.80 -6.68
CA PRO A 69 16.05 -7.70 -7.19
C PRO A 69 14.85 -7.39 -6.30
N LEU A 70 14.36 -6.14 -6.36
CA LEU A 70 13.15 -5.75 -5.62
C LEU A 70 11.97 -6.57 -6.16
N PRO A 71 11.16 -7.17 -5.29
CA PRO A 71 9.94 -7.87 -5.70
C PRO A 71 8.88 -6.86 -6.15
N ASP A 72 7.90 -7.34 -6.92
CA ASP A 72 6.70 -6.58 -7.22
C ASP A 72 5.92 -6.32 -5.91
N LEU A 73 5.68 -5.04 -5.59
CA LEU A 73 5.05 -4.66 -4.33
C LEU A 73 3.59 -5.13 -4.27
N ALA A 74 2.88 -5.18 -5.40
CA ALA A 74 1.48 -5.57 -5.43
C ALA A 74 1.31 -7.08 -5.19
N ASP A 75 2.20 -7.90 -5.75
CA ASP A 75 2.24 -9.34 -5.48
C ASP A 75 2.61 -9.61 -4.02
N LEU A 76 3.61 -8.91 -3.47
CA LEU A 76 3.99 -9.02 -2.05
C LEU A 76 2.82 -8.69 -1.11
N VAL A 77 2.12 -7.60 -1.39
CA VAL A 77 0.93 -7.16 -0.64
C VAL A 77 -0.15 -8.23 -0.68
N GLU A 78 -0.40 -8.85 -1.84
CA GLU A 78 -1.35 -9.95 -1.96
C GLU A 78 -0.92 -11.19 -1.17
N GLU A 79 0.36 -11.57 -1.23
CA GLU A 79 0.89 -12.69 -0.46
C GLU A 79 0.77 -12.46 1.05
N PHE A 80 1.16 -11.28 1.51
CA PHE A 80 1.10 -10.91 2.93
C PHE A 80 -0.35 -10.86 3.40
N PHE A 81 -1.26 -10.32 2.57
CA PHE A 81 -2.66 -10.21 2.93
C PHE A 81 -3.30 -11.59 3.03
N LYS A 82 -3.02 -12.52 2.10
CA LYS A 82 -3.52 -13.90 2.20
C LYS A 82 -3.00 -14.64 3.43
N LYS A 83 -1.79 -14.31 3.88
CA LYS A 83 -1.13 -15.03 4.97
C LYS A 83 -1.49 -14.48 6.36
N TYR A 84 -1.63 -13.17 6.47
CA TYR A 84 -1.79 -12.48 7.76
C TYR A 84 -3.08 -11.66 7.85
N GLY A 85 -3.76 -11.41 6.72
CA GLY A 85 -4.87 -10.48 6.65
C GLY A 85 -4.43 -9.04 6.92
N MET A 86 -5.40 -8.21 7.28
CA MET A 86 -5.17 -6.88 7.80
C MET A 86 -5.81 -6.82 9.19
N ASP A 87 -4.99 -6.71 10.24
CA ASP A 87 -5.47 -6.57 11.61
C ASP A 87 -6.29 -5.27 11.73
N ALA A 88 -7.46 -5.38 12.36
CA ALA A 88 -8.47 -4.32 12.46
C ALA A 88 -8.38 -3.54 13.76
#